data_AF-A0A7S0AH03-F1
#
_entry.id   AF-A0A7S0AH03-F1
#
_cell.length_a   1.000
_cell.length_b   1.000
_cell.length_c   1.000
_cell.angle_alpha   90.00
_cell.angle_beta   90.00
_cell.angle_gamma   90.00
#
_symmetry.space_group_name_H-M   'P 1'
#
loop_
_entity.id
_entity.type
_entity.pdbx_description
1 polymer ?
#
loop_
_entity_poly.entity_id
_entity_poly.type
_entity_poly.pdbx_seq_one_letter_code
_entity_poly.pdbx_strand_id
1 'polypeptide(L)'
;DDDGKEEDIIPIYVKARGLFNNHEVLTDVELKWETCQEAELKKFLVEDMGFNAERVAGQIEKLKKSIKATAKPQMRMDSFFKPKAAPNAAQLAAKRKAEKGAAKSKKKTKKGGGGGGFFNKKKK
;
A
#
# COMPACT_ATOMS: atom_id res chain seq x y z
N ASP A 1 -26.58 -48.26 -24.57
CA ASP A 1 -26.33 -46.84 -24.29
C ASP A 1 -25.69 -46.74 -22.90
N ASP A 2 -24.37 -46.95 -22.86
CA ASP A 2 -23.55 -46.80 -21.64
C ASP A 2 -22.49 -45.75 -21.97
N ASP A 3 -22.86 -44.48 -21.79
CA ASP A 3 -21.98 -43.34 -21.98
C ASP A 3 -21.00 -43.29 -20.81
N GLY A 4 -19.94 -44.10 -20.92
CA GLY A 4 -18.76 -44.06 -20.07
C GLY A 4 -18.13 -42.68 -20.11
N LYS A 5 -18.41 -41.87 -19.08
CA LYS A 5 -17.70 -40.62 -18.81
C LYS A 5 -16.26 -40.99 -18.44
N GLU A 6 -15.36 -40.96 -19.43
CA GLU A 6 -13.92 -40.86 -19.19
C GLU A 6 -13.67 -39.59 -18.36
N GLU A 7 -13.39 -39.77 -17.06
CA GLU A 7 -12.90 -38.67 -16.25
C GLU A 7 -11.48 -38.35 -16.70
N ASP A 8 -11.36 -37.35 -17.59
CA ASP A 8 -10.09 -36.78 -18.01
C ASP A 8 -9.24 -36.45 -16.78
N ILE A 9 -8.14 -37.20 -16.58
CA ILE A 9 -7.21 -36.99 -15.47
C ILE A 9 -6.42 -35.70 -15.76
N ILE A 10 -7.00 -34.55 -15.37
CA ILE A 10 -6.35 -33.26 -15.50
C ILE A 10 -5.14 -33.22 -14.55
N PRO A 11 -3.91 -32.95 -15.05
CA PRO A 11 -2.72 -32.88 -14.22
C PRO A 11 -2.85 -31.84 -13.10
N ILE A 12 -2.32 -32.15 -11.91
CA ILE A 12 -2.44 -31.31 -10.70
C ILE A 12 -1.94 -29.89 -10.93
N TYR A 13 -0.85 -29.71 -11.70
CA TYR A 13 -0.32 -28.38 -12.00
C TYR A 13 -1.29 -27.52 -12.85
N VAL A 14 -2.12 -28.15 -13.70
CA VAL A 14 -3.14 -27.47 -14.49
C VAL A 14 -4.30 -27.05 -13.60
N LYS A 15 -4.74 -27.92 -12.69
CA LYS A 15 -5.77 -27.58 -11.68
C LYS A 15 -5.30 -26.43 -10.78
N ALA A 16 -4.06 -26.48 -10.30
CA ALA A 16 -3.47 -25.42 -9.49
C ALA A 16 -3.38 -24.08 -10.26
N ARG A 17 -3.01 -24.12 -11.54
CA ARG A 17 -3.02 -22.92 -12.41
C ARG A 17 -4.43 -22.36 -12.59
N GLY A 18 -5.42 -23.24 -12.74
CA GLY A 18 -6.83 -22.87 -12.84
C GLY A 18 -7.33 -22.11 -11.61
N LEU A 19 -6.88 -22.49 -10.42
CA LEU A 19 -7.26 -21.86 -9.15
C LEU A 19 -6.84 -20.39 -9.04
N PHE A 20 -5.76 -19.97 -9.72
CA PHE A 20 -5.38 -18.56 -9.76
C PHE A 20 -6.32 -17.68 -10.60
N ASN A 21 -6.94 -18.26 -11.62
CA ASN A 21 -7.87 -17.54 -12.51
C ASN A 21 -9.31 -17.63 -12.00
N ASN A 22 -9.70 -18.79 -11.48
CA ASN A 22 -11.04 -19.12 -10.99
C ASN A 22 -10.99 -19.38 -9.49
N HIS A 23 -10.43 -18.45 -8.72
CA HIS A 23 -10.46 -18.54 -7.27
C HIS A 23 -11.88 -18.29 -6.76
N GLU A 24 -12.28 -19.01 -5.73
CA GLU A 24 -13.52 -18.74 -5.02
C GLU A 24 -13.36 -17.44 -4.23
N VAL A 25 -14.18 -16.44 -4.56
CA VAL A 25 -14.21 -15.15 -3.87
C VAL A 25 -15.60 -14.86 -3.36
N LEU A 26 -15.66 -14.29 -2.16
CA LEU A 26 -16.88 -13.73 -1.63
C LEU A 26 -17.13 -12.36 -2.30
N THR A 27 -18.19 -12.26 -3.10
CA THR A 27 -18.49 -11.07 -3.90
C THR A 27 -19.29 -10.03 -3.13
N ASP A 28 -20.19 -10.45 -2.25
CA ASP A 28 -21.12 -9.57 -1.55
C ASP A 28 -20.72 -9.42 -0.08
N VAL A 29 -19.90 -8.41 0.19
CA VAL A 29 -19.43 -8.08 1.54
C VAL A 29 -19.90 -6.70 1.94
N GLU A 30 -20.70 -6.62 3.01
CA GLU A 30 -21.07 -5.37 3.64
C GLU A 30 -20.04 -5.00 4.71
N LEU A 31 -19.29 -3.92 4.47
CA LEU A 31 -18.23 -3.46 5.35
C LEU A 31 -18.77 -2.37 6.30
N LYS A 32 -19.03 -2.73 7.57
CA LYS A 32 -19.53 -1.82 8.62
C LYS A 32 -18.47 -1.58 9.69
N TRP A 33 -17.99 -0.33 9.82
CA TRP A 33 -17.01 0.03 10.85
C TRP A 33 -17.72 0.48 12.12
N GLU A 34 -17.59 -0.33 13.17
CA GLU A 34 -18.18 -0.06 14.48
C GLU A 34 -17.17 0.52 15.48
N THR A 35 -17.69 1.05 16.59
CA THR A 35 -16.85 1.60 17.67
C THR A 35 -16.20 0.49 18.48
N CYS A 36 -14.94 0.71 18.88
CA CYS A 36 -14.19 -0.21 19.73
C CYS A 36 -14.81 -0.36 21.14
N GLN A 37 -14.91 -1.61 21.61
CA GLN A 37 -15.27 -1.97 23.00
C GLN A 37 -14.05 -1.85 23.92
N GLU A 38 -13.86 -0.72 24.58
CA GLU A 38 -12.62 -0.45 25.33
C GLU A 38 -12.40 -1.36 26.55
N ALA A 39 -13.45 -1.60 27.33
CA ALA A 39 -13.35 -2.37 28.56
C ALA A 39 -12.98 -3.82 28.26
N GLU A 40 -13.64 -4.41 27.27
CA GLU A 40 -13.46 -5.79 26.85
C GLU A 40 -12.10 -5.99 26.15
N LEU A 41 -11.71 -5.05 25.29
CA LEU A 41 -10.41 -5.09 24.62
C LEU A 41 -9.24 -4.94 25.61
N LYS A 42 -9.39 -4.07 26.62
CA LYS A 42 -8.38 -3.92 27.66
C LYS A 42 -8.28 -5.18 28.52
N LYS A 43 -9.42 -5.78 28.87
CA LYS A 43 -9.47 -7.04 29.62
C LYS A 43 -8.72 -8.15 28.88
N PHE A 44 -9.08 -8.40 27.62
CA PHE A 44 -8.44 -9.45 26.81
C PHE A 44 -6.93 -9.21 26.61
N LEU A 45 -6.53 -7.97 26.27
CA LEU A 45 -5.12 -7.70 25.99
C LEU A 45 -4.25 -7.64 27.25
N VAL A 46 -4.75 -7.12 28.36
CA VAL A 46 -3.95 -6.94 29.58
C VAL A 46 -4.02 -8.16 30.48
N GLU A 47 -5.21 -8.70 30.72
CA GLU A 47 -5.41 -9.82 31.65
C GLU A 47 -5.05 -11.16 31.01
N ASP A 48 -5.60 -11.46 29.82
CA ASP A 48 -5.41 -12.77 29.20
C ASP A 48 -4.08 -12.89 28.45
N MET A 49 -3.64 -11.79 27.82
CA MET A 49 -2.46 -11.77 26.94
C MET A 49 -1.23 -11.08 27.57
N GLY A 50 -1.36 -10.48 28.76
CA GLY A 50 -0.24 -9.89 29.51
C GLY A 50 0.41 -8.66 28.87
N PHE A 51 -0.30 -7.92 28.01
CA PHE A 51 0.24 -6.69 27.43
C PHE A 51 0.30 -5.55 28.46
N ASN A 52 1.22 -4.61 28.25
CA ASN A 52 1.35 -3.42 29.09
C ASN A 52 0.07 -2.54 29.02
N ALA A 53 -0.58 -2.33 30.16
CA ALA A 53 -1.84 -1.60 30.28
C ALA A 53 -1.78 -0.14 29.81
N GLU A 54 -0.68 0.57 30.07
CA GLU A 54 -0.51 1.97 29.67
C GLU A 54 -0.39 2.08 28.14
N ARG A 55 0.38 1.17 27.53
CA ARG A 55 0.50 1.10 26.07
C ARG A 55 -0.84 0.75 25.42
N VAL A 56 -1.57 -0.23 25.95
CA VAL A 56 -2.87 -0.62 25.42
C VAL A 56 -3.86 0.55 25.48
N ALA A 57 -3.95 1.25 26.62
CA ALA A 57 -4.81 2.42 26.76
C ALA A 57 -4.50 3.51 25.72
N GLY A 58 -3.21 3.87 25.56
CA GLY A 58 -2.82 4.88 24.57
C GLY A 58 -3.10 4.47 23.11
N GLN A 59 -3.08 3.17 22.80
CA GLN A 59 -3.41 2.66 21.47
C GLN A 59 -4.92 2.61 21.22
N ILE A 60 -5.73 2.29 22.23
CA ILE A 60 -7.18 2.34 22.16
C ILE A 60 -7.66 3.76 21.85
N GLU A 61 -7.09 4.78 22.50
CA GLU A 61 -7.41 6.18 22.21
C GLU A 61 -7.09 6.58 20.76
N LYS A 62 -5.94 6.13 20.25
CA LYS A 62 -5.55 6.37 18.85
C LYS A 62 -6.51 5.70 17.88
N LEU A 63 -6.94 4.48 18.18
CA LEU A 63 -7.93 3.75 17.37
C LEU A 63 -9.28 4.48 17.34
N LYS A 64 -9.76 4.99 18.48
CA LYS A 64 -10.98 5.81 18.52
C LYS A 64 -10.85 7.08 17.68
N LYS A 65 -9.70 7.76 17.74
CA LYS A 65 -9.43 8.96 16.94
C LYS A 65 -9.37 8.63 15.44
N SER A 66 -8.74 7.53 15.05
CA SER A 66 -8.66 7.13 13.64
C SER A 66 -10.03 6.76 13.07
N ILE A 67 -10.86 6.01 13.79
CA ILE A 67 -12.22 5.67 13.33
C ILE A 67 -13.04 6.95 13.07
N LYS A 68 -12.98 7.94 13.98
CA LYS A 68 -13.65 9.23 13.81
C LYS A 68 -13.11 10.04 12.62
N ALA A 69 -11.79 10.04 12.41
CA ALA A 69 -11.17 10.71 11.28
C ALA A 69 -11.52 10.03 9.94
N THR A 70 -11.58 8.70 9.93
CA THR A 70 -11.94 7.87 8.77
C THR A 70 -13.44 7.89 8.48
N ALA A 71 -14.30 8.31 9.40
CA ALA A 71 -15.74 8.45 9.16
C ALA A 71 -16.10 9.57 8.17
N LYS A 72 -15.19 10.52 7.91
CA LYS A 72 -15.33 11.53 6.84
C LYS A 72 -14.10 11.51 5.92
N PRO A 73 -13.81 10.37 5.26
CA PRO A 73 -12.69 10.33 4.34
C PRO A 73 -13.11 11.13 3.11
N GLN A 74 -12.29 12.12 2.70
CA GLN A 74 -12.49 12.74 1.39
C GLN A 74 -12.31 11.65 0.34
N MET A 75 -13.41 11.25 -0.32
CA MET A 75 -13.35 10.17 -1.28
C MET A 75 -12.40 10.52 -2.42
N ARG A 76 -11.53 9.57 -2.76
CA ARG A 76 -10.58 9.75 -3.85
C ARG A 76 -11.32 9.73 -5.18
N MET A 77 -10.90 10.61 -6.09
CA MET A 77 -11.44 10.66 -7.45
C MET A 77 -11.25 9.34 -8.21
N ASP A 78 -10.16 8.63 -7.91
CA ASP A 78 -9.86 7.30 -8.47
C ASP A 78 -10.93 6.25 -8.12
N SER A 79 -11.67 6.45 -7.02
CA SER A 79 -12.77 5.58 -6.60
C SER A 79 -14.05 5.79 -7.42
N PHE A 80 -14.20 6.96 -8.06
CA PHE A 80 -15.38 7.28 -8.88
C PHE A 80 -15.15 7.12 -10.38
N PHE A 81 -13.93 7.41 -10.85
CA PHE A 81 -13.62 7.42 -12.27
C PHE A 81 -12.72 6.24 -12.65
N LYS A 82 -13.18 5.43 -13.62
CA LYS A 82 -12.33 4.40 -14.22
C LYS A 82 -11.11 5.06 -14.87
N PRO A 83 -9.87 4.67 -14.51
CA PRO A 83 -8.68 5.24 -15.12
C PRO A 83 -8.70 5.02 -16.63
N LYS A 84 -8.65 6.12 -17.41
CA LYS A 84 -8.34 6.08 -18.83
C LYS A 84 -6.85 6.33 -19.02
N ALA A 85 -6.25 5.66 -20.01
CA ALA A 85 -4.87 5.95 -20.39
C ALA A 85 -4.77 7.43 -20.77
N ALA A 86 -3.79 8.14 -20.21
CA ALA A 86 -3.55 9.52 -20.59
C ALA A 86 -3.24 9.56 -22.10
N PRO A 87 -3.85 10.49 -22.87
CA PRO A 87 -3.61 10.57 -24.32
C PRO A 87 -2.13 10.72 -24.68
N ASN A 88 -1.33 11.27 -23.76
CA ASN A 88 0.12 11.46 -23.90
C ASN A 88 0.95 10.51 -23.01
N ALA A 89 0.42 9.34 -22.62
CA ALA A 89 1.09 8.41 -21.70
C ALA A 89 2.53 8.05 -22.13
N ALA A 90 2.77 7.89 -23.43
CA ALA A 90 4.10 7.64 -23.99
C ALA A 90 5.06 8.83 -23.80
N GLN A 91 4.58 10.05 -24.01
CA GLN A 91 5.37 11.28 -23.87
C GLN A 91 5.68 11.60 -22.39
N LEU A 92 4.72 11.37 -21.49
CA LEU A 92 4.92 11.51 -20.03
C LEU A 92 5.86 10.43 -19.48
N ALA A 93 5.79 9.19 -19.99
CA ALA A 93 6.73 8.13 -19.64
C ALA A 93 8.15 8.45 -20.13
N ALA A 94 8.29 9.04 -21.33
CA ALA A 94 9.57 9.51 -21.86
C ALA A 94 10.16 10.65 -21.00
N LYS A 95 9.35 11.64 -20.60
CA LYS A 95 9.79 12.73 -19.70
C LYS A 95 10.22 12.21 -18.32
N ARG A 96 9.46 11.29 -17.71
CA ARG A 96 9.82 10.66 -16.43
C ARG A 96 11.08 9.79 -16.52
N LYS A 97 11.33 9.12 -17.65
CA LYS A 97 12.57 8.38 -17.90
C LYS A 97 13.77 9.32 -18.09
N ALA A 98 13.58 10.45 -18.76
CA ALA A 98 14.61 11.48 -18.95
C ALA A 98 15.03 12.14 -17.63
N GLU A 99 14.08 12.49 -16.74
CA GLU A 99 14.40 13.04 -15.41
C GLU A 99 15.18 12.07 -14.51
N LYS A 100 14.88 10.76 -14.56
CA LYS A 100 15.65 9.73 -13.83
C LYS A 100 17.09 9.58 -14.34
N GLY A 101 17.34 9.87 -15.62
CA GLY A 101 18.69 9.90 -16.19
C GLY A 101 19.52 11.09 -15.69
N ALA A 102 18.91 12.28 -15.60
CA ALA A 102 19.57 13.50 -15.12
C ALA A 102 19.88 13.47 -13.61
N ALA A 103 19.08 12.76 -12.80
CA ALA A 103 19.35 12.61 -11.37
C ALA A 103 20.57 11.71 -11.07
N LYS A 104 20.91 10.76 -11.96
CA LYS A 104 22.09 9.89 -11.79
C LYS A 104 23.41 10.55 -12.21
N SER A 105 23.39 11.57 -13.07
CA SER A 105 24.60 12.30 -13.46
C SER A 105 25.04 13.32 -12.41
N LYS A 106 24.12 13.91 -11.64
CA LYS A 106 24.46 14.87 -10.57
C LYS A 106 25.11 14.25 -9.33
N LYS A 107 25.04 12.93 -9.13
CA LYS A 107 25.66 12.25 -7.97
C LYS A 107 27.13 11.87 -8.18
N LYS A 108 27.67 11.96 -9.40
CA LYS A 108 29.08 11.63 -9.69
C LYS A 108 30.07 12.81 -9.59
N THR A 109 29.62 14.05 -9.35
CA THR A 109 30.53 15.22 -9.27
C THR A 109 30.69 15.77 -7.84
N LYS A 110 30.20 15.09 -6.80
CA LYS A 110 30.36 15.56 -5.42
C LYS A 110 30.81 14.47 -4.45
N LYS A 111 32.02 13.94 -4.67
CA LYS A 111 32.83 13.33 -3.60
C LYS A 111 34.32 13.34 -3.97
N GLY A 112 35.10 14.12 -3.21
CA GLY A 112 36.57 14.18 -3.21
C GLY A 112 37.15 15.42 -3.91
N GLY A 113 37.85 16.37 -3.27
CA GLY A 113 38.44 16.42 -1.93
C GLY A 113 38.45 17.86 -1.37
N GLY A 114 38.72 17.98 -0.08
CA GLY A 114 38.64 19.24 0.65
C GLY A 114 39.88 20.13 0.53
N GLY A 115 39.72 21.36 1.02
CA GLY A 115 40.80 22.25 1.46
C GLY A 115 40.99 23.51 0.62
N GLY A 116 40.76 24.68 1.25
CA GLY A 116 41.27 25.97 0.76
C GLY A 116 40.19 27.01 0.56
N GLY A 117 39.82 27.72 1.63
CA GLY A 117 38.99 28.91 1.52
C GLY A 117 39.75 30.06 0.86
N PHE A 118 39.05 30.89 0.09
CA PHE A 118 39.47 32.27 -0.15
C PHE A 118 38.23 33.14 -0.36
N PHE A 119 37.93 33.94 0.66
CA PHE A 119 37.18 35.18 0.56
C PHE A 119 37.72 36.01 -0.62
N ASN A 120 36.90 36.32 -1.63
CA ASN A 120 37.17 37.47 -2.48
C ASN A 120 36.12 38.54 -2.25
N LYS A 121 36.32 39.26 -1.14
CA LYS A 121 35.87 40.64 -0.98
C LYS A 121 36.63 41.48 -2.00
N LYS A 122 35.95 42.00 -3.02
CA LYS A 122 36.40 43.22 -3.68
C LYS A 122 35.21 44.05 -4.14
N LYS A 123 34.92 45.08 -3.33
CA LYS A 123 34.38 46.33 -3.83
C LYS A 123 35.30 46.83 -4.95
N LYS A 124 34.70 47.23 -6.06
CA LYS A 124 34.99 48.53 -6.67
C LYS A 124 33.69 49.07 -7.22
#